data_AF-A0A2P5BGD2-F1
#
_entry.id   AF-A0A2P5BGD2-F1
#
_cell.length_a   1.000
_cell.length_b   1.000
_cell.length_c   1.000
_cell.angle_alpha   90.00
_cell.angle_beta   90.00
_cell.angle_gamma   90.00
#
_symmetry.space_group_name_H-M   'P 1'
#
loop_
_entity.id
_entity.type
_entity.pdbx_description
1 polymer ?
#
loop_
_entity_poly.entity_id
_entity_poly.type
_entity_poly.pdbx_seq_one_letter_code
_entity_poly.pdbx_strand_id
1 'polypeptide(L)'
;MHFAEHQEINSNQSRVFNLYINGDLWLSNGPLPLDQYPFRITSVISSTSDPPITPDSGGKIQVWINSTGTSNLVPLINAMEIYMVKKHSRQTTDENDGIYAQFQK
;
A
#
# COMPACT_ATOMS: atom_id res chain seq x y z
N MET A 1 -2.52 -1.22 -1.57
CA MET A 1 -2.67 -0.82 -2.99
C MET A 1 -3.81 -1.59 -3.59
N HIS A 2 -4.63 -0.94 -4.41
CA HIS A 2 -5.84 -1.50 -5.02
C HIS A 2 -5.72 -1.48 -6.53
N PHE A 3 -6.10 -2.59 -7.15
CA PHE A 3 -6.00 -2.84 -8.58
C PHE A 3 -7.35 -3.37 -9.08
N ALA A 4 -7.75 -2.94 -10.27
CA ALA A 4 -8.92 -3.42 -10.97
C ALA A 4 -8.58 -3.52 -12.46
N GLU A 5 -8.56 -4.75 -12.97
CA GLU A 5 -8.32 -5.00 -14.39
C GLU A 5 -9.67 -4.96 -15.14
N HIS A 6 -9.87 -3.88 -15.89
CA HIS A 6 -11.10 -3.66 -16.68
C HIS A 6 -10.95 -4.07 -18.14
N GLN A 7 -9.71 -4.28 -18.61
CA GLN A 7 -9.44 -4.75 -19.95
C GLN A 7 -9.58 -6.28 -20.00
N GLU A 8 -10.20 -6.80 -21.05
CA GLU A 8 -10.10 -8.23 -21.37
C GLU A 8 -8.65 -8.54 -21.77
N ILE A 9 -7.95 -9.35 -20.95
CA ILE A 9 -6.59 -9.77 -21.25
C ILE A 9 -6.66 -11.04 -22.10
N ASN A 10 -6.24 -10.93 -23.36
CA ASN A 10 -6.16 -12.05 -24.29
C ASN A 10 -5.06 -13.04 -23.87
N SER A 11 -5.12 -14.29 -24.36
CA SER A 11 -4.15 -15.35 -24.02
C SER A 11 -2.69 -15.03 -24.37
N ASN A 12 -2.44 -14.07 -25.26
CA ASN A 12 -1.12 -13.59 -25.65
C ASN A 12 -0.71 -12.29 -24.94
N GLN A 13 -1.56 -11.73 -24.09
CA GLN A 13 -1.31 -10.53 -23.32
C GLN A 13 -1.11 -10.88 -21.85
N SER A 14 -0.28 -10.10 -21.17
CA SER A 14 0.04 -10.31 -19.76
C SER A 14 0.30 -8.97 -19.09
N ARG A 15 -0.22 -8.81 -17.87
CA ARG A 15 0.08 -7.68 -17.00
C ARG A 15 0.64 -8.21 -15.69
N VAL A 16 1.96 -8.26 -15.64
CA VAL A 16 2.72 -8.82 -14.53
C VAL A 16 3.78 -7.82 -14.10
N PHE A 17 3.77 -7.42 -12.82
CA PHE A 17 4.70 -6.40 -12.34
C PHE A 17 5.16 -6.64 -10.90
N ASN A 18 6.34 -6.14 -10.59
CA ASN A 18 6.90 -6.09 -9.25
C ASN A 18 6.55 -4.75 -8.60
N LEU A 19 6.33 -4.80 -7.30
CA LEU A 19 6.14 -3.63 -6.45
C LEU A 19 7.37 -3.45 -5.59
N TYR A 20 7.97 -2.26 -5.60
CA TYR A 20 9.08 -1.92 -4.73
C TYR A 20 8.72 -0.72 -3.85
N ILE A 21 9.15 -0.76 -2.60
CA ILE A 21 9.04 0.35 -1.67
C ILE A 21 10.44 0.65 -1.15
N ASN A 22 10.90 1.89 -1.31
CA ASN A 22 12.25 2.34 -0.98
C ASN A 22 13.38 1.49 -1.62
N GLY A 23 13.11 0.89 -2.78
CA GLY A 23 14.05 0.03 -3.50
C GLY A 23 13.94 -1.46 -3.17
N ASP A 24 13.23 -1.81 -2.10
CA ASP A 24 13.05 -3.21 -1.68
C ASP A 24 11.81 -3.83 -2.30
N LEU A 25 11.90 -5.11 -2.70
CA LEU A 25 10.76 -5.85 -3.24
C LEU A 25 9.71 -6.02 -2.15
N TRP A 26 8.51 -5.48 -2.39
CA TRP A 26 7.45 -5.44 -1.39
C TRP A 26 6.68 -6.76 -1.30
N LEU A 27 6.53 -7.48 -2.41
CA LEU A 27 5.84 -8.76 -2.47
C LEU A 27 6.83 -9.93 -2.45
N SER A 28 6.93 -10.62 -1.31
CA SER A 28 7.80 -11.79 -1.17
C SER A 28 7.37 -13.00 -2.01
N ASN A 29 6.08 -13.10 -2.35
CA ASN A 29 5.52 -14.19 -3.13
C ASN A 29 5.71 -14.04 -4.66
N GLY A 30 6.49 -13.03 -5.09
CA GLY A 30 6.77 -12.75 -6.49
C GLY A 30 5.91 -11.63 -7.09
N PRO A 31 6.00 -11.41 -8.42
CA PRO A 31 5.28 -10.34 -9.10
C PRO A 31 3.77 -10.56 -9.06
N LEU A 32 3.00 -9.48 -9.10
CA LEU A 32 1.54 -9.52 -9.14
C LEU A 32 1.07 -9.82 -10.58
N PRO A 33 0.38 -10.95 -10.84
CA PRO A 33 -0.09 -11.31 -12.17
C PRO A 33 -1.56 -10.89 -12.34
N LEU A 34 -1.83 -9.64 -12.74
CA LEU A 34 -3.20 -9.13 -12.88
C LEU A 34 -3.98 -9.80 -14.02
N ASP A 35 -3.27 -10.37 -14.99
CA ASP A 35 -3.85 -11.19 -16.07
C ASP A 35 -4.57 -12.46 -15.59
N GLN A 36 -4.23 -12.98 -14.41
CA GLN A 36 -4.96 -14.08 -13.76
C GLN A 36 -6.25 -13.63 -13.06
N TYR A 37 -6.50 -12.31 -13.01
CA TYR A 37 -7.64 -11.69 -12.32
C TYR A 37 -8.45 -10.76 -13.26
N PRO A 38 -8.86 -11.21 -14.46
CA PRO A 38 -9.62 -10.35 -15.37
C PRO A 38 -10.96 -9.98 -14.73
N PHE A 39 -11.34 -8.71 -14.82
CA PHE A 39 -12.56 -8.13 -14.23
C PHE A 39 -12.67 -8.27 -12.71
N ARG A 40 -11.54 -8.46 -12.02
CA ARG A 40 -11.51 -8.60 -10.56
C ARG A 40 -10.77 -7.44 -9.92
N ILE A 41 -11.22 -7.11 -8.72
CA ILE A 41 -10.55 -6.19 -7.83
C ILE A 41 -9.60 -7.02 -6.98
N THR A 42 -8.34 -6.61 -6.89
CA THR A 42 -7.37 -7.18 -5.95
C THR A 42 -6.71 -6.08 -5.15
N SER A 43 -6.51 -6.35 -3.87
CA SER A 43 -5.89 -5.43 -2.93
C SER A 43 -4.70 -6.12 -2.30
N VAL A 44 -3.54 -5.50 -2.41
CA VAL A 44 -2.35 -5.91 -1.66
C VAL A 44 -2.26 -5.02 -0.42
N ILE A 45 -2.30 -5.66 0.74
CA ILE A 45 -2.23 -5.02 2.05
C ILE A 45 -1.07 -5.65 2.81
N SER A 46 -0.21 -4.81 3.39
CA SER A 46 0.77 -5.24 4.37
C SER A 46 0.52 -4.45 5.64
N SER A 47 0.21 -5.15 6.74
CA SER A 47 0.08 -4.56 8.07
C SER A 47 1.42 -4.42 8.77
N THR A 48 2.43 -5.18 8.32
CA THR A 48 3.75 -5.30 8.93
C THR A 48 4.76 -5.62 7.85
N SER A 49 5.81 -4.80 7.73
CA SER A 49 7.01 -5.14 6.97
C SER A 49 8.16 -5.36 7.95
N ASP A 50 9.04 -6.32 7.64
CA ASP A 50 10.30 -6.51 8.35
C ASP A 50 11.44 -6.49 7.31
N PRO A 51 12.24 -5.41 7.26
CA PRO A 51 12.22 -4.25 8.16
C PRO A 51 10.99 -3.33 7.96
N PRO A 52 10.65 -2.49 8.96
CA PRO A 52 9.59 -1.49 8.82
C PRO A 52 9.86 -0.55 7.64
N ILE A 53 8.84 -0.30 6.83
CA ILE A 53 8.89 0.74 5.80
C ILE A 53 8.92 2.09 6.52
N THR A 54 10.07 2.75 6.48
CA THR A 54 10.26 4.09 7.03
C THR A 54 10.54 5.09 5.90
N PRO A 55 10.12 6.35 6.02
CA PRO A 55 10.54 7.39 5.09
C PRO A 55 12.08 7.53 5.08
N ASP A 56 12.63 7.97 3.94
CA ASP A 56 14.04 8.33 3.83
C ASP A 56 14.39 9.57 4.70
N SER A 57 15.65 10.00 4.69
CA SER A 57 16.10 11.18 5.45
C SER A 57 15.41 12.48 5.04
N GLY A 58 14.78 12.52 3.86
CA GLY A 58 13.95 13.62 3.37
C GLY A 58 12.46 13.45 3.64
N GLY A 59 12.05 12.42 4.39
CA GLY A 59 10.65 12.14 4.70
C GLY A 59 9.88 11.53 3.52
N LYS A 60 10.55 10.97 2.50
CA LYS A 60 9.90 10.40 1.31
C LYS A 60 9.80 8.89 1.40
N ILE A 61 8.69 8.36 0.90
CA ILE A 61 8.53 6.94 0.60
C ILE A 61 8.49 6.83 -0.92
N GLN A 62 9.42 6.07 -1.49
CA GLN A 62 9.47 5.84 -2.93
C GLN A 62 8.75 4.55 -3.28
N VAL A 63 7.80 4.63 -4.19
CA VAL A 63 7.07 3.45 -4.68
C VAL A 63 7.35 3.28 -6.16
N TRP A 64 7.77 2.07 -6.55
CA TRP A 64 8.01 1.70 -7.94
C TRP A 64 7.12 0.53 -8.34
N ILE A 65 6.52 0.64 -9.52
CA ILE A 65 5.71 -0.40 -10.13
C ILE A 65 6.37 -0.76 -11.45
N ASN A 66 7.10 -1.87 -11.45
CA ASN A 66 7.97 -2.23 -12.57
C ASN A 66 7.41 -3.43 -13.32
N SER A 67 7.19 -3.29 -14.62
CA SER A 67 6.84 -4.40 -15.50
C SER A 67 7.90 -5.50 -15.41
N THR A 68 7.48 -6.77 -15.39
CA THR A 68 8.41 -7.88 -15.58
C THR A 68 8.77 -8.00 -17.07
N GLY A 69 9.85 -8.74 -17.38
CA GLY A 69 10.23 -9.03 -18.77
C GLY A 69 9.24 -9.93 -19.51
N THR A 70 8.29 -10.54 -18.80
CA THR A 70 7.22 -11.39 -19.37
C THR A 70 5.92 -10.63 -19.58
N SER A 71 5.83 -9.38 -19.10
CA SER A 71 4.63 -8.54 -19.22
C SER A 71 4.71 -7.68 -20.47
N ASN A 72 3.64 -7.67 -21.27
CA ASN A 72 3.53 -6.87 -22.49
C ASN A 72 2.49 -5.74 -22.37
N LEU A 73 1.74 -5.71 -21.27
CA LEU A 73 0.92 -4.58 -20.87
C LEU A 73 1.67 -3.75 -19.82
N VAL A 74 1.47 -2.43 -19.87
CA VAL A 74 2.06 -1.50 -18.88
C VAL A 74 1.55 -1.82 -17.47
N PRO A 75 2.30 -1.53 -16.40
CA PRO A 75 1.77 -1.69 -15.06
C PRO A 75 0.55 -0.77 -14.80
N LEU A 76 -0.33 -1.19 -13.88
CA LEU A 76 -1.56 -0.48 -13.55
C LEU A 76 -1.66 -0.28 -12.04
N ILE A 77 -2.24 0.84 -11.63
CA ILE A 77 -2.69 1.06 -10.25
C ILE A 77 -3.97 1.89 -10.27
N ASN A 78 -4.95 1.53 -9.43
CA ASN A 78 -6.21 2.28 -9.34
C ASN A 78 -6.24 3.16 -8.09
N ALA A 79 -5.75 2.65 -6.96
CA ALA A 79 -5.61 3.44 -5.73
C ALA A 79 -4.45 2.96 -4.85
N MET A 80 -3.91 3.87 -4.05
CA MET A 80 -2.88 3.60 -3.05
C MET A 80 -3.24 4.33 -1.75
N GLU A 81 -3.10 3.63 -0.64
CA GLU A 81 -3.26 4.17 0.69
C GLU A 81 -2.00 3.82 1.48
N ILE A 82 -1.47 4.80 2.22
CA ILE A 82 -0.31 4.63 3.08
C ILE A 82 -0.71 5.13 4.47
N TYR A 83 -0.60 4.24 5.45
CA TYR A 83 -0.88 4.53 6.84
C TYR A 83 0.43 4.49 7.63
N MET A 84 0.74 5.57 8.34
CA MET A 84 1.93 5.63 9.21
C MET A 84 1.50 5.76 10.66
N VAL A 85 2.05 4.89 11.51
CA VAL A 85 1.83 4.98 12.97
C VAL A 85 2.63 6.16 13.51
N LYS A 86 1.92 7.19 13.99
CA LYS A 86 2.54 8.30 14.72
C LYS A 86 2.74 7.89 16.18
N LYS A 87 3.98 7.63 16.58
CA LYS A 87 4.32 7.40 17.99
C LYS A 87 4.38 8.73 18.73
N HIS A 88 3.58 8.87 19.77
CA HIS A 88 3.63 10.01 20.69
C HIS A 88 4.48 9.64 21.90
N SER A 89 5.37 10.54 22.33
CA SER A 89 6.21 10.33 23.52
C SER A 89 5.45 10.59 24.83
N ARG A 90 4.26 11.20 24.75
CA ARG A 90 3.37 11.52 25.87
C ARG A 90 1.92 11.37 25.41
N GLN A 91 1.00 11.16 26.36
CA GLN A 91 -0.43 11.24 26.07
C GLN A 91 -0.75 12.63 25.48
N THR A 92 -1.49 12.66 24.38
CA THR A 92 -1.87 13.90 23.68
C THR A 92 -3.06 14.62 24.34
N THR A 93 -3.70 13.96 25.30
CA THR A 93 -4.87 14.40 26.05
C THR A 93 -4.69 13.98 27.50
N ASP A 94 -5.10 14.84 28.43
CA ASP A 94 -5.19 14.47 29.85
C ASP A 94 -6.37 13.50 30.02
N GLU A 95 -6.21 12.49 30.87
CA GLU A 95 -7.29 11.55 31.22
C GLU A 95 -8.53 12.25 31.82
N ASN A 96 -8.37 13.50 32.30
CA ASN A 96 -9.42 14.33 32.87
C ASN A 96 -10.02 15.35 31.90
N ASP A 97 -9.58 15.43 30.64
CA ASP A 97 -10.11 16.38 29.64
C ASP A 97 -11.61 16.15 29.30
N GLY A 98 -12.19 15.03 29.77
CA GLY A 98 -13.61 14.69 29.64
C GLY A 98 -14.47 14.95 30.89
N ILE A 99 -13.93 15.52 31.97
CA ILE A 99 -14.73 15.81 33.17
C ILE A 99 -15.56 17.07 32.93
N TYR A 100 -16.81 16.87 32.50
CA TYR A 100 -17.83 17.92 32.52
C TYR A 100 -17.90 18.53 33.92
N ALA A 101 -17.68 19.85 34.01
CA ALA A 101 -17.92 20.61 35.23
C ALA A 101 -19.37 20.38 35.67
N GLN A 102 -19.56 19.54 36.67
CA GLN A 102 -20.83 19.41 37.38
C GLN A 102 -21.07 20.75 38.06
N PHE A 103 -21.93 21.58 37.47
CA PHE A 103 -22.42 22.78 38.12
C PHE A 103 -23.14 22.34 39.40
N GLN A 104 -22.49 22.52 40.55
CA GLN A 104 -23.13 22.33 41.84
C GLN A 104 -24.23 23.39 41.97
N LYS A 105 -25.44 22.91 42.24
CA LYS A 105 -26.67 23.68 42.38
C LYS A 105 -26.83 24.23 43.79
#